data_AF-A0A2J9DVF3-F1
#
_entry.id   AF-A0A2J9DVF3-F1
#
_cell.length_a   1.000
_cell.length_b   1.000
_cell.length_c   1.000
_cell.angle_alpha   90.00
_cell.angle_beta   90.00
_cell.angle_gamma   90.00
#
_symmetry.space_group_name_H-M   'P 1'
#
loop_
_entity.id
_entity.type
_entity.pdbx_description
1 polymer ?
#
loop_
_entity_poly.entity_id
_entity_poly.type
_entity_poly.pdbx_seq_one_letter_code
_entity_poly.pdbx_strand_id
1 'polypeptide(L)'
;MNVTVISEMDVRSESQTHENELLHKNLELLQARYDAALTSRDDEVEKKVTAMSAVLNESQNTLTNRYVELLKENQNLKNTIHDLSSNDSQRQVELKESKIRELSDKLTANNHKIDEVQASLHETSANAGSHKKQCEEKKDYDVFASHCSLASRYEAEASSLRER
;
A
#
# COMPACT_ATOMS: atom_id res chain seq x y z
N MET A 1 54.86 -17.41 -98.93
CA MET A 1 54.05 -16.52 -98.06
C MET A 1 54.40 -15.08 -98.41
N ASN A 2 53.42 -14.16 -98.40
CA ASN A 2 53.59 -12.75 -98.81
C ASN A 2 54.03 -11.90 -97.60
N VAL A 3 55.08 -11.09 -97.75
CA VAL A 3 55.73 -10.32 -96.67
C VAL A 3 54.77 -9.37 -95.97
N THR A 4 53.82 -8.77 -96.71
CA THR A 4 52.81 -7.85 -96.17
C THR A 4 51.87 -8.52 -95.16
N VAL A 5 51.52 -9.78 -95.38
CA VAL A 5 50.61 -10.52 -94.48
C VAL A 5 51.32 -10.84 -93.16
N ILE A 6 52.62 -11.14 -93.20
CA ILE A 6 53.42 -11.43 -92.01
C ILE A 6 53.56 -10.17 -91.15
N SER A 7 53.89 -9.02 -91.75
CA SER A 7 54.00 -7.76 -91.01
C SER A 7 52.70 -7.32 -90.35
N GLU A 8 51.55 -7.53 -91.00
CA GLU A 8 50.24 -7.22 -90.42
C GLU A 8 49.86 -8.17 -89.27
N MET A 9 50.26 -9.44 -89.35
CA MET A 9 50.10 -10.40 -88.27
C MET A 9 50.97 -10.04 -87.06
N ASP A 10 52.20 -9.60 -87.28
CA ASP A 10 53.13 -9.19 -86.22
C ASP A 10 52.60 -7.95 -85.46
N VAL A 11 52.18 -6.90 -86.18
CA VAL A 11 51.57 -5.70 -85.55
C VAL A 11 50.31 -6.05 -84.75
N ARG A 12 49.49 -6.97 -85.27
CA ARG A 12 48.29 -7.42 -84.56
C ARG A 12 48.63 -8.23 -83.31
N SER A 13 49.64 -9.09 -83.38
CA SER A 13 50.14 -9.86 -82.24
C SER A 13 50.72 -8.95 -81.15
N GLU A 14 51.48 -7.93 -81.53
CA GLU A 14 52.01 -6.92 -80.60
C GLU A 14 50.88 -6.12 -79.93
N SER A 15 49.89 -5.69 -80.71
CA SER A 15 48.71 -4.98 -80.19
C SER A 15 47.91 -5.84 -79.19
N GLN A 16 47.66 -7.11 -79.53
CA GLN A 16 46.98 -8.06 -78.64
C GLN A 16 47.79 -8.35 -77.37
N THR A 17 49.12 -8.40 -77.46
CA THR A 17 49.99 -8.58 -76.29
C THR A 17 49.88 -7.38 -75.37
N HIS A 18 49.94 -6.17 -75.92
CA HIS A 18 49.79 -4.93 -75.14
C HIS A 18 48.40 -4.82 -74.47
N GLU A 19 47.33 -5.16 -75.20
CA GLU A 19 45.97 -5.15 -74.66
C GLU A 19 45.78 -6.18 -73.53
N ASN A 20 46.34 -7.38 -73.68
CA ASN A 20 46.34 -8.40 -72.62
C ASN A 20 47.09 -7.94 -71.36
N GLU A 21 48.26 -7.31 -71.53
CA GLU A 21 49.01 -6.75 -70.39
C GLU A 21 48.22 -5.65 -69.67
N LEU A 22 47.54 -4.78 -70.42
CA LEU A 22 46.70 -3.72 -69.85
C LEU A 22 45.49 -4.31 -69.10
N LEU A 23 44.83 -5.31 -69.67
CA LEU A 23 43.72 -6.02 -69.01
C LEU A 23 44.18 -6.71 -67.73
N HIS A 24 45.37 -7.33 -67.73
CA HIS A 24 45.91 -7.97 -66.54
C HIS A 24 46.17 -6.96 -65.42
N LYS A 25 46.82 -5.82 -65.73
CA LYS A 25 47.03 -4.73 -64.76
C LYS A 25 45.73 -4.14 -64.23
N ASN A 26 44.72 -4.00 -65.09
CA ASN A 26 43.41 -3.51 -64.68
C ASN A 26 42.69 -4.50 -63.76
N LEU A 27 42.80 -5.80 -64.03
CA LEU A 27 42.27 -6.85 -63.15
C LEU A 27 42.95 -6.84 -61.79
N GLU A 28 44.28 -6.76 -61.75
CA GLU A 28 45.05 -6.66 -60.51
C GLU A 28 44.65 -5.42 -59.69
N LEU A 29 44.52 -4.26 -60.34
CA LEU A 29 44.08 -3.03 -59.69
C LEU A 29 42.65 -3.13 -59.16
N LEU A 30 41.75 -3.74 -59.94
CA LEU A 30 40.36 -3.91 -59.53
C LEU A 30 40.26 -4.87 -58.34
N GLN A 31 41.03 -5.95 -58.35
CA GLN A 31 41.09 -6.90 -57.25
C GLN A 31 41.65 -6.24 -55.98
N ALA A 32 42.75 -5.49 -56.08
CA ALA A 32 43.29 -4.74 -54.95
C ALA A 32 42.29 -3.71 -54.37
N ARG A 33 41.52 -3.03 -55.24
CA ARG A 33 40.45 -2.12 -54.81
C ARG A 33 39.30 -2.85 -54.13
N TYR A 34 38.94 -4.02 -54.64
CA TYR A 34 37.90 -4.87 -54.06
C TYR A 34 38.32 -5.34 -52.66
N ASP A 35 39.52 -5.87 -52.50
CA ASP A 35 40.04 -6.36 -51.22
C ASP A 35 40.17 -5.24 -50.19
N ALA A 36 40.62 -4.05 -50.62
CA ALA A 36 40.68 -2.87 -49.76
C ALA A 36 39.29 -2.40 -49.32
N ALA A 37 38.31 -2.39 -50.23
CA ALA A 37 36.93 -2.04 -49.91
C ALA A 37 36.27 -3.05 -48.97
N LEU A 38 36.55 -4.35 -49.16
CA LEU A 38 36.06 -5.42 -48.30
C LEU A 38 36.60 -5.27 -46.88
N THR A 39 37.91 -5.09 -46.75
CA THR A 39 38.59 -4.89 -45.46
C THR A 39 38.06 -3.65 -44.74
N SER A 40 37.96 -2.52 -45.46
CA SER A 40 37.42 -1.28 -44.88
C SER A 40 35.98 -1.43 -44.41
N ARG A 41 35.14 -2.15 -45.16
CA ARG A 41 33.76 -2.40 -44.78
C ARG A 41 33.69 -3.30 -43.54
N ASP A 42 34.45 -4.38 -43.52
CA ASP A 42 34.42 -5.35 -42.44
C ASP A 42 34.93 -4.70 -41.14
N ASP A 43 35.99 -3.90 -41.19
CA ASP A 43 36.48 -3.09 -40.06
C ASP A 43 35.41 -2.11 -39.53
N GLU A 44 34.70 -1.42 -40.43
CA GLU A 44 33.67 -0.44 -40.02
C GLU A 44 32.45 -1.14 -39.41
N VAL A 45 32.03 -2.27 -39.99
CA VAL A 45 30.92 -3.07 -39.48
C VAL A 45 31.29 -3.67 -38.12
N GLU A 46 32.49 -4.24 -37.96
CA GLU A 46 32.95 -4.79 -36.69
C GLU A 46 32.98 -3.72 -35.58
N LYS A 47 33.49 -2.53 -35.89
CA LYS A 47 33.48 -1.40 -34.94
C LYS A 47 32.06 -1.01 -34.52
N LYS A 48 31.13 -0.89 -35.48
CA LYS A 48 29.73 -0.55 -35.19
C LYS A 48 29.03 -1.62 -34.38
N VAL A 49 29.19 -2.88 -34.75
CA VAL A 49 28.61 -4.03 -34.03
C VAL A 49 29.13 -4.06 -32.60
N THR A 50 30.44 -3.95 -32.41
CA THR A 50 31.05 -3.94 -31.07
C THR A 50 30.55 -2.78 -30.22
N ALA A 51 30.49 -1.57 -30.78
CA ALA A 51 29.95 -0.41 -30.07
C ALA A 51 28.47 -0.59 -29.70
N MET A 52 27.64 -1.10 -30.62
CA MET A 52 26.24 -1.37 -30.35
C MET A 52 26.04 -2.44 -29.29
N SER A 53 26.83 -3.53 -29.32
CA SER A 53 26.79 -4.58 -28.30
C SER A 53 27.20 -4.07 -26.92
N ALA A 54 28.21 -3.20 -26.84
CA ALA A 54 28.62 -2.58 -25.58
C ALA A 54 27.50 -1.72 -24.98
N VAL A 55 26.91 -0.83 -25.79
CA VAL A 55 25.78 0.02 -25.36
C VAL A 55 24.57 -0.81 -24.96
N LEU A 56 24.24 -1.85 -25.72
CA LEU A 56 23.13 -2.74 -25.40
C LEU A 56 23.34 -3.43 -24.05
N ASN A 57 24.52 -3.99 -23.81
CA ASN A 57 24.84 -4.65 -22.55
C ASN A 57 24.76 -3.68 -21.36
N GLU A 58 25.29 -2.47 -21.52
CA GLU A 58 25.22 -1.44 -20.48
C GLU A 58 23.77 -1.04 -20.18
N SER A 59 22.96 -0.86 -21.22
CA SER A 59 21.54 -0.53 -21.08
C SER A 59 20.75 -1.66 -20.39
N GLN A 60 21.04 -2.92 -20.73
CA GLN A 60 20.42 -4.09 -20.11
C GLN A 60 20.80 -4.21 -18.65
N ASN A 61 22.09 -4.05 -18.32
CA ASN A 61 22.56 -4.08 -16.93
C ASN A 61 21.92 -2.97 -16.10
N THR A 62 21.84 -1.75 -16.64
CA THR A 62 21.19 -0.61 -15.98
C THR A 62 19.71 -0.90 -15.73
N LEU A 63 19.00 -1.42 -16.74
CA LEU A 63 17.58 -1.75 -16.62
C LEU A 63 17.34 -2.88 -15.61
N THR A 64 18.16 -3.94 -15.65
CA THR A 64 18.07 -5.06 -14.70
C THR A 64 18.34 -4.61 -13.27
N ASN A 65 19.37 -3.78 -13.05
CA ASN A 65 19.65 -3.23 -11.73
C ASN A 65 18.49 -2.38 -11.23
N ARG A 66 17.94 -1.51 -12.09
CA ARG A 66 16.79 -0.68 -11.74
C ARG A 66 15.55 -1.50 -11.42
N TYR A 67 15.32 -2.57 -12.16
CA TYR A 67 14.22 -3.50 -11.91
C TYR A 67 14.35 -4.17 -10.53
N VAL A 68 15.55 -4.63 -10.17
CA VAL A 68 15.82 -5.24 -8.85
C VAL A 68 15.62 -4.22 -7.72
N GLU A 69 16.09 -2.99 -7.89
CA GLU A 69 15.85 -1.90 -6.92
C GLU A 69 14.36 -1.64 -6.71
N LEU A 70 13.60 -1.53 -7.80
CA LEU A 70 12.15 -1.30 -7.76
C LEU A 70 11.41 -2.47 -7.10
N LEU A 71 11.83 -3.71 -7.33
CA LEU A 71 11.26 -4.86 -6.63
C LEU A 71 11.49 -4.77 -5.12
N LYS A 72 12.70 -4.39 -4.70
CA LYS A 72 13.04 -4.21 -3.28
C LYS A 72 12.24 -3.08 -2.64
N GLU A 73 12.12 -1.93 -3.33
CA GLU A 73 11.31 -0.80 -2.88
C GLU A 73 9.83 -1.17 -2.75
N ASN A 74 9.28 -1.89 -3.73
CA ASN A 74 7.90 -2.35 -3.70
C ASN A 74 7.62 -3.31 -2.52
N GLN A 75 8.56 -4.21 -2.24
CA GLN A 75 8.45 -5.12 -1.09
C GLN A 75 8.51 -4.34 0.23
N ASN A 76 9.40 -3.36 0.36
CA ASN A 76 9.49 -2.51 1.54
C ASN A 76 8.20 -1.74 1.78
N LEU A 77 7.62 -1.14 0.72
CA LEU A 77 6.35 -0.42 0.81
C LEU A 77 5.20 -1.33 1.24
N LYS A 78 5.11 -2.56 0.72
CA LYS A 78 4.12 -3.54 1.15
C LYS A 78 4.23 -3.86 2.64
N ASN A 79 5.44 -4.06 3.14
CA ASN A 79 5.68 -4.32 4.56
C ASN A 79 5.26 -3.12 5.42
N THR A 80 5.65 -1.90 5.04
CA THR A 80 5.24 -0.68 5.76
C THR A 80 3.72 -0.50 5.80
N ILE A 81 3.02 -0.76 4.68
CA ILE A 81 1.55 -0.70 4.63
C ILE A 81 0.93 -1.73 5.58
N HIS A 82 1.47 -2.95 5.61
CA HIS A 82 1.00 -3.99 6.52
C HIS A 82 1.17 -3.60 7.99
N ASP A 83 2.35 -3.08 8.36
CA ASP A 83 2.65 -2.64 9.73
C ASP A 83 1.75 -1.47 10.15
N LEU A 84 1.55 -0.49 9.28
CA LEU A 84 0.64 0.64 9.54
C LEU A 84 -0.80 0.17 9.70
N SER A 85 -1.28 -0.71 8.83
CA SER A 85 -2.66 -1.25 8.89
C SER A 85 -2.89 -2.08 10.15
N SER A 86 -1.91 -2.88 10.56
CA SER A 86 -2.00 -3.71 11.77
C SER A 86 -1.99 -2.85 13.03
N ASN A 87 -1.05 -1.92 13.13
CA ASN A 87 -0.92 -1.05 14.31
C ASN A 87 -2.12 -0.11 14.48
N ASP A 88 -2.65 0.45 13.39
CA ASP A 88 -3.83 1.32 13.46
C ASP A 88 -5.08 0.54 13.88
N SER A 89 -5.25 -0.68 13.33
CA SER A 89 -6.35 -1.57 13.72
C SER A 89 -6.27 -1.94 15.20
N GLN A 90 -5.08 -2.30 15.67
CA GLN A 90 -4.84 -2.65 17.08
C GLN A 90 -5.14 -1.47 18.01
N ARG A 91 -4.64 -0.27 17.67
CA ARG A 91 -4.88 0.95 18.44
C ARG A 91 -6.37 1.31 18.51
N GLN A 92 -7.10 1.14 17.42
CA GLN A 92 -8.55 1.37 17.38
C GLN A 92 -9.33 0.37 18.25
N VAL A 93 -8.90 -0.90 18.28
CA VAL A 93 -9.47 -1.92 19.17
C VAL A 93 -9.24 -1.53 20.63
N GLU A 94 -8.02 -1.19 21.01
CA GLU A 94 -7.69 -0.80 22.39
C GLU A 94 -8.48 0.43 22.87
N LEU A 95 -8.66 1.43 22.01
CA LEU A 95 -9.48 2.61 22.32
C LEU A 95 -10.95 2.24 22.52
N LYS A 96 -11.51 1.38 21.66
CA LYS A 96 -12.90 0.92 21.79
C LYS A 96 -13.09 0.06 23.04
N GLU A 97 -12.17 -0.84 23.34
CA GLU A 97 -12.20 -1.66 24.56
C GLU A 97 -12.09 -0.81 25.82
N SER A 98 -11.22 0.21 25.83
CA SER A 98 -11.14 1.18 26.91
C SER A 98 -12.47 1.93 27.09
N LYS A 99 -13.12 2.33 25.98
CA LYS A 99 -14.40 3.03 26.04
C LYS A 99 -15.54 2.14 26.53
N ILE A 100 -15.55 0.87 26.12
CA ILE A 100 -16.52 -0.13 26.58
C ILE A 100 -16.37 -0.34 28.09
N ARG A 101 -15.15 -0.46 28.61
CA ARG A 101 -14.90 -0.56 30.06
C ARG A 101 -15.43 0.66 30.81
N GLU A 102 -15.10 1.86 30.36
CA GLU A 102 -15.60 3.12 30.96
C GLU A 102 -17.14 3.17 31.00
N LEU A 103 -17.80 2.79 29.90
CA LEU A 103 -19.26 2.76 29.83
C LEU A 103 -19.87 1.67 30.71
N SER A 104 -19.22 0.51 30.80
CA SER A 104 -19.63 -0.59 31.66
C SER A 104 -19.55 -0.22 33.14
N ASP A 105 -18.47 0.46 33.55
CA ASP A 105 -18.30 0.96 34.93
C ASP A 105 -19.37 2.00 35.27
N LYS A 106 -19.65 2.93 34.35
CA LYS A 106 -20.73 3.93 34.50
C LYS A 106 -22.10 3.28 34.58
N LEU A 107 -22.38 2.27 33.76
CA LEU A 107 -23.62 1.52 33.80
C LEU A 107 -23.78 0.80 35.15
N THR A 108 -22.72 0.18 35.65
CA THR A 108 -22.71 -0.51 36.94
C THR A 108 -22.97 0.46 38.10
N ALA A 109 -22.31 1.62 38.09
CA ALA A 109 -22.53 2.66 39.09
C ALA A 109 -23.96 3.23 39.03
N ASN A 110 -24.54 3.39 37.85
CA ASN A 110 -25.92 3.83 37.69
C ASN A 110 -26.91 2.77 38.20
N ASN A 111 -26.68 1.49 37.90
CA ASN A 111 -27.51 0.40 38.42
C ASN A 111 -27.46 0.37 39.96
N HIS A 112 -26.28 0.51 40.56
CA HIS A 112 -26.16 0.59 42.01
C HIS A 112 -26.98 1.75 42.61
N LYS A 113 -26.96 2.93 41.98
CA LYS A 113 -27.78 4.07 42.43
C LYS A 113 -29.27 3.80 42.30
N ILE A 114 -29.69 3.12 41.23
CA ILE A 114 -31.08 2.71 41.06
C ILE A 114 -31.48 1.75 42.18
N ASP A 115 -30.65 0.76 42.48
CA ASP A 115 -30.89 -0.21 43.56
C ASP A 115 -31.01 0.48 44.93
N GLU A 116 -30.13 1.46 45.21
CA GLU A 116 -30.18 2.27 46.44
C GLU A 116 -31.48 3.09 46.55
N VAL A 117 -31.89 3.74 45.46
CA VAL A 117 -33.14 4.53 45.43
C VAL A 117 -34.34 3.61 45.58
N GLN A 118 -34.34 2.43 44.94
CA GLN A 118 -35.41 1.44 45.06
C GLN A 118 -35.52 0.89 46.49
N ALA A 119 -34.38 0.58 47.14
CA ALA A 119 -34.37 0.14 48.53
C ALA A 119 -34.92 1.22 49.47
N SER A 120 -34.46 2.46 49.31
CA SER A 120 -34.93 3.62 50.09
C SER A 120 -36.43 3.87 49.88
N LEU A 121 -36.90 3.79 48.63
CA LEU A 121 -38.31 3.95 48.31
C LEU A 121 -39.18 2.87 48.96
N HIS A 122 -38.71 1.62 48.96
CA HIS A 122 -39.41 0.51 49.58
C HIS A 122 -39.53 0.71 51.10
N GLU A 123 -38.43 1.09 51.78
CA GLU A 123 -38.42 1.37 53.21
C GLU A 123 -39.34 2.56 53.57
N THR A 124 -39.20 3.69 52.88
CA THR A 124 -40.01 4.90 53.11
C THR A 124 -41.50 4.62 52.87
N SER A 125 -41.84 3.85 51.82
CA SER A 125 -43.22 3.45 51.55
C SER A 125 -43.78 2.54 52.64
N ALA A 126 -42.98 1.60 53.16
CA ALA A 126 -43.38 0.72 54.25
C ALA A 126 -43.64 1.51 55.55
N ASN A 127 -42.77 2.48 55.87
CA ASN A 127 -42.92 3.37 57.02
C ASN A 127 -44.18 4.24 56.88
N ALA A 128 -44.43 4.83 55.71
CA ALA A 128 -45.66 5.56 55.42
C ALA A 128 -46.91 4.71 55.70
N GLY A 129 -46.95 3.48 55.17
CA GLY A 129 -48.07 2.55 55.41
C GLY A 129 -48.26 2.17 56.87
N SER A 130 -47.16 1.91 57.60
CA SER A 130 -47.19 1.60 59.04
C SER A 130 -47.74 2.77 59.87
N HIS A 131 -47.24 3.98 59.65
CA HIS A 131 -47.70 5.17 60.37
C HIS A 131 -49.14 5.56 60.00
N LYS A 132 -49.55 5.36 58.75
CA LYS A 132 -50.94 5.57 58.32
C LYS A 132 -51.91 4.66 59.06
N LYS A 133 -51.57 3.37 59.19
CA LYS A 133 -52.36 2.43 59.97
C LYS A 133 -52.45 2.83 61.45
N GLN A 134 -51.34 3.29 62.04
CA GLN A 134 -51.34 3.77 63.43
C GLN A 134 -52.14 5.07 63.61
N CYS A 135 -52.13 5.97 62.62
CA CYS A 135 -52.99 7.15 62.58
C CYS A 135 -54.48 6.77 62.60
N GLU A 136 -54.88 5.73 61.86
CA GLU A 136 -56.28 5.28 61.80
C GLU A 136 -56.76 4.57 63.08
N GLU A 137 -55.86 3.94 63.85
CA GLU A 137 -56.20 3.09 64.99
C GLU A 137 -56.10 3.78 66.37
N LYS A 138 -55.33 4.87 66.49
CA LYS A 138 -55.06 5.52 67.80
C LYS A 138 -56.15 6.53 68.17
N LYS A 139 -56.58 6.48 69.43
CA LYS A 139 -57.63 7.35 70.00
C LYS A 139 -57.10 8.49 70.86
N ASP A 140 -55.86 8.36 71.34
CA ASP A 140 -55.16 9.45 72.02
C ASP A 140 -54.75 10.50 70.98
N TYR A 141 -55.15 11.75 71.19
CA TYR A 141 -55.01 12.81 70.19
C TYR A 141 -53.56 13.15 69.88
N ASP A 142 -52.68 13.16 70.88
CA ASP A 142 -51.28 13.54 70.70
C ASP A 142 -50.52 12.44 69.95
N VAL A 143 -50.82 11.18 70.29
CA VAL A 143 -50.27 10.00 69.60
C VAL A 143 -50.81 9.92 68.17
N PHE A 144 -52.11 10.16 67.98
CA PHE A 144 -52.76 10.24 66.66
C PHE A 144 -52.08 11.29 65.78
N ALA A 145 -51.99 12.54 66.24
CA ALA A 145 -51.46 13.65 65.47
C ALA A 145 -49.99 13.41 65.06
N SER A 146 -49.20 12.79 65.94
CA SER A 146 -47.83 12.40 65.65
C SER A 146 -47.73 11.37 64.53
N HIS A 147 -48.49 10.27 64.59
CA HIS A 147 -48.46 9.23 63.55
C HIS A 147 -49.00 9.72 62.20
N CYS A 148 -50.06 10.54 62.19
CA CYS A 148 -50.58 11.11 60.95
C CYS A 148 -49.58 12.08 60.29
N SER A 149 -48.90 12.92 61.08
CA SER A 149 -47.85 13.82 60.57
C SER A 149 -46.67 13.04 59.98
N LEU A 150 -46.21 11.98 60.66
CA LEU A 150 -45.15 11.10 60.15
C LEU A 150 -45.57 10.36 58.88
N ALA A 151 -46.82 9.87 58.81
CA ALA A 151 -47.35 9.22 57.61
C ALA A 151 -47.31 10.16 56.39
N SER A 152 -47.84 11.39 56.53
CA SER A 152 -47.81 12.38 55.43
C SER A 152 -46.40 12.76 55.01
N ARG A 153 -45.46 12.86 55.96
CA ARG A 153 -44.06 13.14 55.65
C ARG A 153 -43.42 12.00 54.84
N TYR A 154 -43.59 10.75 55.27
CA TYR A 154 -43.05 9.61 54.53
C TYR A 154 -43.75 9.40 53.18
N GLU A 155 -45.05 9.68 53.05
CA GLU A 155 -45.75 9.65 51.75
C GLU A 155 -45.18 10.70 50.78
N ALA A 156 -44.87 11.91 51.26
CA ALA A 156 -44.24 12.96 50.45
C ALA A 156 -42.80 12.58 50.05
N GLU A 157 -42.03 12.00 50.97
CA GLU A 157 -40.66 11.54 50.71
C GLU A 157 -40.64 10.36 49.72
N ALA A 158 -41.55 9.40 49.84
CA ALA A 158 -41.70 8.31 48.88
C ALA A 158 -42.11 8.82 47.48
N SER A 159 -42.95 9.85 47.42
CA SER A 159 -43.33 10.47 46.14
C SER A 159 -42.13 11.15 45.48
N SER A 160 -41.33 11.89 46.26
CA SER A 160 -40.08 12.51 45.76
C SER A 160 -39.06 11.46 45.29
N LEU A 161 -38.94 10.32 45.98
CA LEU A 161 -38.05 9.24 45.57
C LEU A 161 -38.52 8.52 44.29
N ARG A 162 -39.83 8.49 43.98
CA ARG A 162 -40.35 7.93 42.72
C ARG A 162 -40.09 8.81 41.50
N GLU A 163 -40.05 10.12 41.70
CA GLU A 163 -39.81 11.09 40.62
C GLU A 163 -38.34 11.14 40.21
N ARG A 164 -37.44 10.70 41.10
CA ARG A 164 -35.99 10.82 40.99
C ARG A 164 -35.35 9.56 40.40
#